data_AF-A0A3R9W0H0-F1
#
_entry.id   AF-A0A3R9W0H0-F1
#
_cell.length_a   1.000
_cell.length_b   1.000
_cell.length_c   1.000
_cell.angle_alpha   90.00
_cell.angle_beta   90.00
_cell.angle_gamma   90.00
#
_symmetry.space_group_name_H-M   'P 1'
#
loop_
_entity.id
_entity.type
_entity.pdbx_description
1 polymer ?
#
loop_
_entity_poly.entity_id
_entity_poly.type
_entity_poly.pdbx_seq_one_letter_code
_entity_poly.pdbx_strand_id
1 'polypeptide(L)'
;MGEITVSAQDMDHLLNDPKGTYGAPYQRAYTELAASHRGRPVAEIVPLLRAAADSALLGFTAADLTEQAEAISSGARYELRVRVADR
;
A
#
# COMPACT_ATOMS: atom_id res chain seq x y z
N MET A 1 2.93 -12.12 -0.78
CA MET A 1 2.07 -11.25 -1.59
C MET A 1 1.17 -10.52 -0.61
N GLY A 2 1.32 -9.21 -0.41
CA GLY A 2 0.54 -8.51 0.62
C GLY A 2 -0.87 -8.17 0.16
N GLU A 3 -1.77 -8.22 1.13
CA GLU A 3 -3.21 -8.27 0.95
C GLU A 3 -3.81 -7.02 1.59
N ILE A 4 -4.50 -6.17 0.82
CA ILE A 4 -5.24 -5.04 1.41
C ILE A 4 -6.64 -5.52 1.75
N THR A 5 -7.09 -5.29 2.98
CA THR A 5 -8.51 -5.38 3.30
C THR A 5 -9.14 -4.00 3.18
N VAL A 6 -10.06 -3.84 2.24
CA VAL A 6 -10.86 -2.61 2.03
C VAL A 6 -12.30 -2.88 2.48
N SER A 7 -12.91 -1.93 3.20
CA SER A 7 -14.30 -2.06 3.64
C SER A 7 -15.28 -1.91 2.46
N ALA A 8 -16.43 -2.56 2.52
CA ALA A 8 -17.44 -2.48 1.46
C ALA A 8 -17.91 -1.04 1.17
N GLN A 9 -17.90 -0.15 2.16
CA GLN A 9 -18.24 1.28 1.99
C GLN A 9 -17.16 2.02 1.20
N ASP A 10 -15.88 1.70 1.43
CA ASP A 10 -14.76 2.25 0.67
C ASP A 10 -14.71 1.70 -0.76
N MET A 11 -15.30 0.52 -1.01
CA MET A 11 -15.39 -0.07 -2.35
C MET A 11 -16.39 0.65 -3.26
N ASP A 12 -17.53 1.11 -2.73
CA ASP A 12 -18.47 1.94 -3.49
C ASP A 12 -17.81 3.24 -3.95
N HIS A 13 -16.87 3.76 -3.16
CA HIS A 13 -16.05 4.92 -3.51
C HIS A 13 -14.90 4.59 -4.48
N LEU A 14 -14.31 3.39 -4.38
CA LEU A 14 -13.24 2.92 -5.28
C LEU A 14 -13.76 2.62 -6.70
N LEU A 15 -14.99 2.13 -6.83
CA LEU A 15 -15.60 1.74 -8.11
C LEU A 15 -16.24 2.92 -8.87
N ASN A 16 -16.74 3.94 -8.15
CA ASN A 16 -17.39 5.11 -8.77
C ASN A 16 -16.42 6.25 -9.11
N ASP A 17 -15.14 6.16 -8.72
CA ASP A 17 -14.11 7.13 -9.08
C ASP A 17 -12.94 6.47 -9.85
N PRO A 18 -12.99 6.46 -11.20
CA PRO A 18 -11.89 5.94 -12.02
C PRO A 18 -10.59 6.77 -11.93
N LYS A 19 -10.56 7.85 -11.13
CA LYS A 19 -9.37 8.65 -10.78
C LYS A 19 -8.93 8.51 -9.32
N GLY A 20 -9.45 7.52 -8.59
CA GLY A 20 -8.79 6.91 -7.43
C GLY A 20 -8.45 7.87 -6.30
N THR A 21 -9.45 8.49 -5.67
CA THR A 21 -9.25 9.37 -4.50
C THR A 21 -8.53 8.70 -3.31
N TYR A 22 -8.58 7.36 -3.17
CA TYR A 22 -7.99 6.65 -2.01
C TYR A 22 -6.80 5.72 -2.35
N GLY A 23 -6.80 5.05 -3.50
CA GLY A 23 -5.69 4.19 -3.92
C GLY A 23 -4.52 4.94 -4.57
N ALA A 24 -4.80 6.02 -5.30
CA ALA A 24 -3.77 6.77 -6.03
C ALA A 24 -2.73 7.46 -5.12
N PRO A 25 -3.10 8.03 -3.96
CA PRO A 25 -2.11 8.60 -3.03
C PRO A 25 -1.12 7.56 -2.51
N TYR A 26 -1.61 6.37 -2.11
CA TYR A 26 -0.77 5.29 -1.62
C TYR A 26 0.13 4.72 -2.72
N GLN A 27 -0.43 4.47 -3.91
CA GLN A 27 0.33 3.90 -5.03
C GLN A 27 1.43 4.85 -5.52
N ARG A 28 1.17 6.17 -5.48
CA ARG A 28 2.19 7.18 -5.74
C ARG A 28 3.29 7.15 -4.70
N ALA A 29 2.95 7.15 -3.41
CA ALA A 29 3.92 7.06 -2.33
C ALA A 29 4.78 5.77 -2.44
N TYR A 30 4.15 4.64 -2.75
CA TYR A 30 4.84 3.38 -2.99
C TYR A 30 5.84 3.50 -4.15
N THR A 31 5.44 4.11 -5.26
CA THR A 31 6.29 4.29 -6.44
C THR A 31 7.49 5.20 -6.14
N GLU A 32 7.27 6.29 -5.41
CA GLU A 32 8.32 7.21 -4.98
C GLU A 32 9.33 6.52 -4.03
N LEU A 33 8.84 5.72 -3.08
CA LEU A 33 9.68 4.92 -2.19
C LEU A 33 10.44 3.82 -2.95
N ALA A 34 9.81 3.13 -3.89
CA ALA A 34 10.45 2.12 -4.73
C ALA A 34 11.60 2.70 -5.57
N ALA A 35 11.47 3.95 -6.03
CA ALA A 35 12.52 4.64 -6.78
C ALA A 35 13.69 5.11 -5.91
N SER A 36 13.43 5.48 -4.65
CA SER A 36 14.41 6.18 -3.79
C SER A 36 15.00 5.35 -2.65
N HIS A 37 14.32 4.28 -2.22
CA HIS A 37 14.67 3.48 -1.04
C HIS A 37 15.11 2.05 -1.37
N ARG A 38 15.42 1.77 -2.64
CA ARG A 38 16.02 0.49 -3.02
C ARG A 38 17.34 0.27 -2.29
N GLY A 39 17.55 -0.91 -1.74
CA GLY A 39 18.70 -1.28 -0.92
C GLY A 39 18.71 -0.70 0.49
N ARG A 40 17.68 0.07 0.90
CA ARG A 40 17.55 0.54 2.28
C ARG A 40 17.01 -0.56 3.20
N PRO A 41 17.33 -0.54 4.51
CA PRO A 41 16.77 -1.47 5.48
C PRO A 41 15.24 -1.41 5.52
N VAL A 42 14.61 -2.57 5.63
CA VAL A 42 13.14 -2.73 5.79
C VAL A 42 12.62 -1.86 6.94
N ALA A 43 13.34 -1.83 8.06
CA ALA A 43 12.99 -1.02 9.24
C ALA A 43 12.92 0.49 8.97
N GLU A 44 13.61 1.00 7.95
CA GLU A 44 13.54 2.40 7.53
C GLU A 44 12.34 2.67 6.60
N ILE A 45 11.90 1.67 5.84
CA ILE A 45 10.85 1.81 4.82
C ILE A 45 9.45 1.59 5.41
N VAL A 46 9.29 0.64 6.34
CA VAL A 46 8.00 0.32 6.99
C VAL A 46 7.28 1.54 7.58
N PRO A 47 7.92 2.42 8.37
CA PRO A 47 7.21 3.58 8.93
C PRO A 47 6.73 4.57 7.85
N LEU A 48 7.43 4.66 6.71
CA LEU A 48 7.03 5.53 5.59
C LEU A 48 5.79 4.97 4.88
N LEU A 49 5.77 3.65 4.65
CA LEU A 49 4.60 2.96 4.11
C LEU A 49 3.41 3.06 5.07
N ARG A 50 3.65 2.97 6.38
CA ARG A 50 2.59 3.12 7.39
C ARG A 50 1.94 4.51 7.31
N ALA A 51 2.76 5.57 7.25
CA ALA A 51 2.25 6.93 7.13
C ALA A 51 1.44 7.15 5.83
N ALA A 52 1.90 6.57 4.72
CA ALA A 52 1.16 6.62 3.45
C ALA A 52 -0.17 5.86 3.52
N ALA A 53 -0.17 4.68 4.15
CA ALA A 53 -1.36 3.87 4.36
C ALA A 53 -2.39 4.61 5.23
N ASP A 54 -1.96 5.17 6.36
CA ASP A 54 -2.83 5.93 7.27
C ASP A 54 -3.41 7.17 6.59
N SER A 55 -2.61 7.87 5.77
CA SER A 55 -3.08 9.04 4.99
C SER A 55 -4.09 8.66 3.90
N ALA A 56 -3.99 7.45 3.37
CA ALA A 56 -4.91 6.90 2.38
C ALA A 56 -6.10 6.15 3.02
N LEU A 57 -6.19 6.12 4.36
CA LEU A 57 -7.16 5.35 5.12
C LEU A 57 -7.16 3.85 4.79
N LEU A 58 -5.99 3.31 4.40
CA LEU A 58 -5.81 1.91 4.06
C LEU A 58 -5.39 1.10 5.29
N GLY A 59 -6.20 0.11 5.66
CA GLY A 59 -6.02 -0.73 6.84
C GLY A 59 -4.98 -1.85 6.68
N PHE A 60 -3.80 -1.56 6.14
CA PHE A 60 -2.73 -2.56 6.02
C PHE A 60 -2.27 -3.09 7.37
N THR A 61 -2.02 -4.40 7.43
CA THR A 61 -1.40 -5.02 8.61
C THR A 61 0.10 -4.74 8.65
N ALA A 62 0.72 -4.94 9.81
CA ALA A 62 2.17 -4.85 9.94
C ALA A 62 2.92 -5.84 9.04
N ALA A 63 2.33 -7.03 8.79
CA ALA A 63 2.88 -8.02 7.89
C ALA A 63 2.86 -7.52 6.43
N ASP A 64 1.76 -6.91 5.99
CA ASP A 64 1.65 -6.35 4.63
C ASP A 64 2.67 -5.23 4.39
N LEU A 65 2.88 -4.36 5.39
CA LEU A 65 3.84 -3.26 5.27
C LEU A 65 5.29 -3.75 5.27
N THR A 66 5.58 -4.81 6.03
CA THR A 66 6.91 -5.44 6.04
C THR A 66 7.22 -6.07 4.70
N GLU A 67 6.27 -6.82 4.13
CA GLU A 67 6.44 -7.45 2.82
C GLU A 67 6.65 -6.42 1.70
N GLN A 68 5.91 -5.31 1.76
CA GLN A 68 6.08 -4.19 0.83
C GLN A 68 7.45 -3.53 0.95
N ALA A 69 7.92 -3.31 2.17
CA ALA A 69 9.24 -2.77 2.43
C ALA A 69 10.36 -3.70 1.94
N GLU A 70 10.20 -5.02 2.08
CA GLU A 70 11.12 -6.03 1.52
C GLU A 70 11.16 -5.96 -0.01
N ALA A 71 10.01 -5.80 -0.65
CA ALA A 71 9.94 -5.68 -2.11
C ALA A 71 10.60 -4.38 -2.62
N ILE A 72 10.39 -3.26 -1.93
CA ILE A 72 11.09 -1.99 -2.23
C ILE A 72 12.60 -2.14 -2.02
N SER A 73 13.00 -2.71 -0.88
CA SER A 73 14.41 -2.89 -0.52
C SER A 73 15.15 -3.77 -1.55
N SER A 74 14.56 -4.91 -1.94
CA SER A 74 15.12 -5.82 -2.93
C SER A 74 14.97 -5.33 -4.38
N GLY A 75 14.04 -4.40 -4.63
CA GLY A 75 13.63 -4.00 -5.98
C GLY A 75 12.86 -5.10 -6.72
N ALA A 76 12.22 -6.01 -6.00
CA ALA A 76 11.33 -7.00 -6.56
C ALA A 76 10.06 -6.34 -7.12
N ARG A 77 9.45 -6.96 -8.13
CA ARG A 77 8.11 -6.56 -8.56
C ARG A 77 7.12 -6.93 -7.45
N TYR A 78 6.39 -5.94 -6.97
CA TYR A 78 5.35 -6.12 -5.98
C TYR A 78 3.99 -5.90 -6.64
N GLU A 79 3.11 -6.90 -6.56
CA GLU A 79 1.73 -6.81 -7.03
C GLU A 79 0.81 -6.61 -5.83
N LEU A 80 0.07 -5.50 -5.86
CA LEU A 80 -0.89 -5.15 -4.83
C LEU A 80 -2.22 -5.87 -5.11
N ARG A 81 -2.68 -6.72 -4.17
CA ARG A 81 -4.01 -7.37 -4.28
C ARG A 81 -4.99 -6.72 -3.30
N VAL A 82 -6.02 -6.10 -3.85
CA VAL A 82 -7.13 -5.52 -3.09
C VAL A 82 -8.16 -6.62 -2.82
N ARG A 83 -8.42 -6.90 -1.55
CA ARG A 83 -9.48 -7.80 -1.10
C ARG A 83 -10.53 -6.99 -0.36
N VAL A 84 -11.78 -7.29 -0.66
CA VAL A 84 -12.93 -6.59 -0.10
C VAL A 84 -13.43 -7.44 1.06
N ALA A 85 -13.46 -6.87 2.26
CA ALA A 85 -14.15 -7.50 3.38
C ALA A 85 -15.64 -7.14 3.29
N ASP A 86 -16.44 -8.14 2.90
CA ASP A 86 -17.90 -8.11 3.07
C ASP A 86 -18.21 -8.33 4.55
N ARG A 87 -19.07 -7.49 5.13
CA ARG A 87 -19.48 -7.59 6.54
C ARG A 87 -20.70 -8.48 6.68
#